data_AF-A0A663EZP7-F1
#
_entry.id   AF-A0A663EZP7-F1
#
_cell.length_a   1.000
_cell.length_b   1.000
_cell.length_c   1.000
_cell.angle_alpha   90.00
_cell.angle_beta   90.00
_cell.angle_gamma   90.00
#
_symmetry.space_group_name_H-M   'P 1'
#
loop_
_entity.id
_entity.type
_entity.pdbx_description
1 polymer ?
#
loop_
_entity_poly.entity_id
_entity_poly.type
_entity_poly.pdbx_seq_one_letter_code
_entity_poly.pdbx_strand_id
1 'polypeptide(L)'
;MTVGCPHLTSGEHPHPTHLHAKGTSPSILSTCQRDVPTPLHLGESFVPNAPSSMRHPPPMAKGKAFLQHFLDTLPEVDTTANILVALILLSSRLDDTVRRLLGQYLEERFTEAEPRRIIRTFRGELEEIRDLLEERNHVAMLRYNYLNPLETENSISI
;
A
#
# COMPACT_ATOMS: atom_id res chain seq x y z
N MET A 1 -26.36 59.28 -6.94
CA MET A 1 -27.44 58.78 -6.08
C MET A 1 -27.01 57.45 -5.52
N THR A 2 -26.95 57.42 -4.20
CA THR A 2 -26.43 56.42 -3.28
C THR A 2 -27.39 55.23 -3.15
N VAL A 3 -26.89 54.00 -3.23
CA VAL A 3 -27.37 52.81 -2.50
C VAL A 3 -26.26 51.76 -2.66
N GLY A 4 -25.66 51.12 -1.66
CA GLY A 4 -26.00 50.89 -0.27
C GLY A 4 -25.62 49.43 0.01
N CYS A 5 -24.53 49.18 0.73
CA CYS A 5 -24.09 47.84 1.11
C CYS A 5 -25.17 47.14 1.95
N PRO A 6 -25.48 45.85 1.71
CA PRO A 6 -26.11 45.01 2.71
C PRO A 6 -25.06 44.32 3.60
N HIS A 7 -25.27 44.45 4.89
CA HIS A 7 -24.60 43.80 6.01
C HIS A 7 -24.19 42.33 5.76
N LEU A 8 -22.91 42.00 5.93
CA LEU A 8 -22.49 40.65 6.32
C LEU A 8 -22.82 40.46 7.80
N THR A 9 -23.82 39.66 8.09
CA THR A 9 -24.05 39.11 9.42
C THR A 9 -22.99 38.05 9.71
N SER A 10 -22.30 38.23 10.84
CA SER A 10 -21.34 37.30 11.43
C SER A 10 -21.94 35.89 11.57
N GLY A 11 -21.52 34.97 10.72
CA GLY A 11 -21.68 33.54 10.94
C GLY A 11 -20.39 33.00 11.55
N GLU A 12 -20.44 32.63 12.82
CA GLU A 12 -19.40 31.87 13.51
C GLU A 12 -19.03 30.62 12.68
N HIS A 13 -17.82 30.61 12.12
CA HIS A 13 -17.19 29.38 11.67
C HIS A 13 -16.61 28.68 12.91
N PRO A 14 -17.03 27.45 13.24
CA PRO A 14 -16.39 26.72 14.32
C PRO A 14 -14.94 26.41 13.91
N HIS A 15 -14.02 26.89 14.74
CA HIS A 15 -12.60 26.57 14.72
C HIS A 15 -12.38 25.05 14.59
N PRO A 16 -11.50 24.56 13.70
CA PRO A 16 -11.11 23.16 13.70
C PRO A 16 -10.26 22.90 14.94
N THR A 17 -10.86 22.29 15.94
CA THR A 17 -10.19 21.78 17.13
C THR A 17 -9.18 20.72 16.71
N HIS A 18 -7.90 21.03 16.91
CA HIS A 18 -6.75 20.14 17.04
C HIS A 18 -6.94 18.71 16.51
N LEU A 19 -6.47 18.47 15.28
CA LEU A 19 -6.10 17.13 14.83
C LEU A 19 -4.98 16.63 15.75
N HIS A 20 -5.35 15.87 16.77
CA HIS A 20 -4.39 15.11 17.56
C HIS A 20 -3.80 14.08 16.60
N ALA A 21 -2.53 14.24 16.23
CA ALA A 21 -1.79 13.27 15.45
C ALA A 21 -1.72 11.97 16.26
N LYS A 22 -2.72 11.10 16.07
CA LYS A 22 -2.70 9.74 16.61
C LYS A 22 -1.53 9.05 15.93
N GLY A 23 -0.51 8.72 16.73
CA GLY A 23 0.59 7.89 16.26
C GLY A 23 0.05 6.62 15.61
N THR A 24 0.70 6.18 14.54
CA THR A 24 0.30 4.98 13.80
C THR A 24 0.29 3.78 14.75
N SER A 25 -0.85 3.08 14.82
CA SER A 25 -0.96 1.87 15.64
C SER A 25 0.10 0.83 15.19
N PRO A 26 0.81 0.16 16.12
CA PRO A 26 1.75 -0.90 15.77
C PRO A 26 1.14 -1.98 14.87
N SER A 27 -0.16 -2.24 15.00
CA SER A 27 -0.91 -3.19 14.16
C SER A 27 -1.05 -2.73 12.71
N ILE A 28 -1.14 -1.42 12.44
CA ILE A 28 -1.17 -0.87 11.08
C ILE A 28 0.21 -1.02 10.44
N LEU A 29 1.27 -0.76 11.21
CA LEU A 29 2.65 -0.90 10.74
C LEU A 29 2.99 -2.37 10.39
N SER A 30 2.47 -3.34 11.13
CA SER A 30 2.77 -4.75 10.88
C SER A 30 2.01 -5.37 9.71
N THR A 31 0.90 -4.76 9.28
CA THR A 31 -0.03 -5.35 8.28
C THR A 31 -0.02 -4.54 6.99
N CYS A 32 -0.59 -3.34 7.01
CA CYS A 32 -0.80 -2.53 5.82
C CYS A 32 0.49 -1.94 5.21
N GLN A 33 1.56 -1.76 6.00
CA GLN A 33 2.83 -1.22 5.51
C GLN A 33 3.63 -2.25 4.68
N ARG A 34 3.18 -3.51 4.66
CA ARG A 34 3.99 -4.67 4.34
C ARG A 34 3.55 -5.49 3.16
N ASP A 35 2.36 -5.25 2.63
CA ASP A 35 1.91 -5.93 1.43
C ASP A 35 2.75 -5.48 0.23
N VAL A 36 3.87 -6.18 0.04
CA VAL A 36 4.75 -6.06 -1.12
C VAL A 36 4.08 -6.83 -2.26
N PRO A 37 3.75 -6.17 -3.37
CA PRO A 37 3.08 -6.84 -4.48
C PRO A 37 3.97 -7.89 -5.12
N THR A 38 3.36 -8.80 -5.87
CA THR A 38 4.16 -9.69 -6.72
C THR A 38 4.96 -8.86 -7.74
N PRO A 39 6.21 -9.23 -8.05
CA PRO A 39 7.08 -8.48 -8.98
C PRO A 39 6.45 -8.27 -10.36
N LEU A 40 5.56 -9.19 -10.74
CA LEU A 40 4.74 -9.12 -11.95
C LEU A 40 3.78 -7.93 -11.95
N HIS A 41 3.26 -7.52 -10.79
CA HIS A 41 2.33 -6.40 -10.64
C HIS A 41 3.02 -5.04 -10.48
N LEU A 42 4.27 -4.99 -10.00
CA LEU A 42 5.04 -3.74 -9.90
C LEU A 42 5.88 -3.41 -11.14
N GLY A 43 5.98 -4.34 -12.09
CA GLY A 43 6.94 -4.20 -13.18
C GLY A 43 8.40 -4.34 -12.72
N GLU A 44 8.66 -4.92 -11.55
CA GLU A 44 10.02 -5.29 -11.10
C GLU A 44 10.57 -6.47 -11.90
N SER A 45 9.69 -7.26 -12.53
CA SER A 45 10.09 -8.21 -13.58
C SER A 45 10.60 -7.52 -14.86
N PHE A 46 10.33 -6.22 -15.02
CA PHE A 46 10.87 -5.39 -16.08
C PHE A 46 12.00 -4.53 -15.53
N VAL A 47 13.22 -5.07 -15.55
CA VAL A 47 14.43 -4.47 -14.94
C VAL A 47 14.61 -2.97 -15.16
N PRO A 48 14.36 -2.39 -16.36
CA PRO A 48 14.47 -0.94 -16.55
C PRO A 48 13.60 -0.08 -15.62
N ASN A 49 12.49 -0.62 -15.13
CA ASN A 49 11.58 0.08 -14.22
C ASN A 49 12.10 0.12 -12.77
N ALA A 50 12.80 -0.93 -12.34
CA ALA A 50 13.31 -1.06 -10.97
C ALA A 50 14.59 -1.90 -10.92
N PRO A 51 15.73 -1.39 -11.42
CA PRO A 51 16.99 -2.11 -11.38
C PRO A 51 17.49 -2.19 -9.93
N SER A 52 17.91 -3.39 -9.51
CA SER A 52 18.44 -3.62 -8.15
C SER A 52 19.78 -2.95 -7.88
N SER A 53 20.51 -2.59 -8.93
CA SER A 53 21.81 -1.93 -8.88
C SER A 53 22.09 -1.18 -10.17
N MET A 54 23.13 -0.34 -10.17
CA MET A 54 23.61 0.37 -11.35
C MET A 54 25.11 0.16 -11.47
N ARG A 55 25.60 -0.26 -12.64
CA ARG A 55 27.02 -0.56 -12.89
C ARG A 55 27.86 0.67 -13.26
N HIS A 56 27.21 1.79 -13.56
CA HIS A 56 27.85 3.05 -13.92
C HIS A 56 27.36 4.20 -13.02
N PRO A 57 28.19 5.24 -12.79
CA PRO A 57 27.77 6.40 -12.02
C PRO A 57 26.65 7.19 -12.72
N PRO A 58 25.91 8.03 -11.98
CA PRO A 58 24.93 8.94 -12.57
C PRO A 58 25.55 9.84 -13.65
N PRO A 59 24.84 10.12 -14.76
CA PRO A 59 25.35 10.99 -15.82
C PRO A 59 25.67 12.41 -15.31
N MET A 60 26.86 12.91 -15.63
CA MET A 60 27.32 14.25 -15.22
C MET A 60 26.90 15.38 -16.17
N ALA A 61 26.31 15.06 -17.32
CA ALA A 61 25.83 16.04 -18.30
C ALA A 61 24.66 15.49 -19.11
N LYS A 62 23.74 16.39 -19.49
CA LYS A 62 22.59 16.07 -20.35
C LYS A 62 23.05 15.70 -21.76
N GLY A 63 22.26 14.88 -22.47
CA GLY A 63 22.48 14.54 -23.89
C GLY A 63 23.63 13.57 -24.19
N LYS A 64 24.29 13.02 -23.17
CA LYS A 64 25.40 12.05 -23.35
C LYS A 64 24.98 10.58 -23.20
N ALA A 65 23.77 10.32 -22.74
CA ALA A 65 23.25 8.96 -22.63
C ALA A 65 22.81 8.44 -24.00
N PHE A 66 23.16 7.18 -24.29
CA PHE A 66 22.75 6.45 -25.48
C PHE A 66 22.37 5.01 -25.10
N LEU A 67 21.72 4.28 -26.00
CA LEU A 67 21.13 2.97 -25.68
C LEU A 67 22.14 1.98 -25.10
N GLN A 68 23.31 1.83 -25.72
CA GLN A 68 24.32 0.89 -25.24
C GLN A 68 24.82 1.28 -23.84
N HIS A 69 25.11 2.56 -23.58
CA HIS A 69 25.44 3.04 -22.24
C HIS A 69 24.33 2.76 -21.23
N PHE A 70 23.06 2.90 -21.62
CA PHE A 70 21.93 2.55 -20.75
C PHE A 70 21.92 1.05 -20.40
N LEU A 71 22.06 0.17 -21.39
CA LEU A 71 22.12 -1.28 -21.18
C LEU A 71 23.35 -1.69 -20.33
N ASP A 72 24.49 -1.04 -20.55
CA ASP A 72 25.71 -1.26 -19.77
C ASP A 72 25.59 -0.73 -18.34
N THR A 73 24.67 0.20 -18.08
CA THR A 73 24.40 0.72 -16.73
C THR A 73 23.50 -0.21 -15.92
N LEU A 74 22.56 -0.91 -16.55
CA LEU A 74 21.65 -1.85 -15.87
C LEU A 74 22.41 -3.06 -15.29
N PRO A 75 21.82 -3.77 -14.29
CA PRO A 75 22.41 -4.98 -13.73
C PRO A 75 22.68 -6.07 -14.77
N GLU A 76 23.62 -6.94 -14.47
CA GLU A 76 23.88 -8.15 -15.26
C GLU A 76 22.73 -9.16 -15.11
N VAL A 77 22.71 -10.14 -16.03
CA VAL A 77 21.66 -11.16 -16.10
C VAL A 77 21.62 -12.01 -14.83
N ASP A 78 22.77 -12.34 -14.27
CA ASP A 78 22.90 -13.13 -13.04
C ASP A 78 22.38 -12.38 -11.81
N THR A 79 22.75 -11.10 -11.66
CA THR A 79 22.29 -10.21 -10.60
C THR A 79 20.77 -10.02 -10.70
N THR A 80 20.29 -9.80 -11.92
CA THR A 80 18.85 -9.71 -12.23
C THR A 80 18.12 -10.98 -11.83
N ALA A 81 18.61 -12.15 -12.26
CA ALA A 81 17.96 -13.43 -11.98
C ALA A 81 17.90 -13.71 -10.48
N ASN A 82 18.98 -13.46 -9.74
CA ASN A 82 19.04 -13.66 -8.29
C ASN A 82 18.02 -12.79 -7.56
N ILE A 83 17.93 -11.51 -7.92
CA ILE A 83 16.96 -10.59 -7.30
C ILE A 83 15.54 -10.98 -7.68
N LEU A 84 15.27 -11.35 -8.94
CA LEU A 84 13.94 -11.77 -9.36
C LEU A 84 13.47 -13.01 -8.59
N VAL A 85 14.35 -14.00 -8.39
CA VAL A 85 14.03 -15.19 -7.58
C VAL A 85 13.73 -14.79 -6.13
N ALA A 86 14.55 -13.93 -5.52
CA ALA A 86 14.31 -13.47 -4.16
C ALA A 86 12.96 -12.74 -4.03
N LEU A 87 12.65 -11.84 -4.96
CA LEU A 87 11.39 -11.09 -4.97
C LEU A 87 10.18 -12.01 -5.22
N ILE A 88 10.29 -12.99 -6.12
CA ILE A 88 9.23 -13.99 -6.33
C ILE A 88 8.97 -14.76 -5.04
N LEU A 89 10.02 -15.22 -4.34
CA LEU A 89 9.87 -15.94 -3.07
C LEU A 89 9.27 -15.07 -1.98
N LEU A 90 9.73 -13.84 -1.81
CA LEU A 90 9.23 -12.91 -0.78
C LEU A 90 7.81 -12.43 -1.05
N SER A 91 7.40 -12.38 -2.33
CA SER A 91 6.03 -12.06 -2.73
C SER A 91 5.11 -13.27 -2.82
N SER A 92 5.68 -14.48 -2.72
CA SER A 92 4.90 -15.69 -2.79
C SER A 92 4.00 -15.77 -1.56
N ARG A 93 2.75 -16.10 -1.81
CA ARG A 93 1.75 -16.18 -0.76
C ARG A 93 1.79 -17.57 -0.16
N LEU A 94 1.65 -17.62 1.16
CA LEU A 94 1.43 -18.88 1.86
C LEU A 94 0.14 -19.53 1.35
N ASP A 95 0.06 -20.85 1.44
CA ASP A 95 -1.16 -21.59 1.08
C ASP A 95 -2.38 -21.00 1.82
N ASP A 96 -3.53 -20.98 1.14
CA ASP A 96 -4.79 -20.43 1.68
C ASP A 96 -5.22 -21.08 3.01
N THR A 97 -4.69 -22.27 3.32
CA THR A 97 -4.93 -22.99 4.58
C THR A 97 -4.15 -22.42 5.77
N VAL A 98 -3.08 -21.65 5.52
CA VAL A 98 -2.20 -21.06 6.54
C VAL A 98 -2.39 -19.54 6.63
N ARG A 99 -2.82 -18.88 5.55
CA ARG A 99 -3.06 -17.43 5.51
C ARG A 99 -4.10 -16.99 6.53
N ARG A 100 -3.76 -15.94 7.28
CA ARG A 100 -4.68 -15.26 8.21
C ARG A 100 -4.85 -13.82 7.75
N LEU A 101 -6.00 -13.52 7.16
CA LEU A 101 -6.30 -12.18 6.68
C LEU A 101 -6.56 -11.21 7.84
N LEU A 102 -6.45 -9.92 7.56
CA LEU A 102 -6.74 -8.88 8.53
C LEU A 102 -8.17 -9.03 9.10
N GLY A 103 -8.30 -8.98 10.42
CA GLY A 103 -9.58 -9.19 11.12
C GLY A 103 -10.02 -10.66 11.28
N GLN A 104 -9.23 -11.62 10.77
CA GLN A 104 -9.40 -13.05 11.06
C GLN A 104 -8.56 -13.45 12.28
N TYR A 105 -9.24 -13.55 13.43
CA TYR A 105 -8.65 -14.01 14.69
C TYR A 105 -9.26 -15.38 15.05
N LEU A 106 -8.59 -16.47 14.69
CA LEU A 106 -9.03 -17.84 14.99
C LEU A 106 -8.79 -18.24 16.45
N GLU A 107 -7.72 -17.69 17.05
CA GLU A 107 -7.43 -17.91 18.46
C GLU A 107 -8.33 -17.02 19.32
N GLU A 108 -9.25 -17.63 20.07
CA GLU A 108 -10.12 -16.92 21.02
C GLU A 108 -9.35 -16.47 22.25
N ARG A 109 -8.55 -15.40 22.10
CA ARG A 109 -7.85 -14.76 23.22
C ARG A 109 -8.77 -13.85 24.03
N PHE A 110 -9.80 -13.30 23.39
CA PHE A 110 -10.82 -12.48 24.04
C PHE A 110 -12.14 -13.26 24.18
N THR A 111 -12.51 -13.57 25.42
CA THR A 111 -13.77 -14.26 25.75
C THR A 111 -14.87 -13.30 26.20
N GLU A 112 -14.48 -12.07 26.58
CA GLU A 112 -15.38 -11.02 27.05
C GLU A 112 -16.29 -10.49 25.92
N ALA A 113 -17.51 -10.08 26.28
CA ALA A 113 -18.52 -9.67 25.32
C ALA A 113 -18.15 -8.38 24.56
N GLU A 114 -17.47 -7.46 25.22
CA GLU A 114 -17.17 -6.13 24.70
C GLU A 114 -16.07 -6.17 23.61
N PRO A 115 -14.90 -6.80 23.82
CA PRO A 115 -13.91 -7.02 22.76
C PRO A 115 -14.47 -7.81 21.56
N ARG A 116 -15.31 -8.83 21.81
CA ARG A 116 -15.98 -9.59 20.75
C ARG A 116 -16.93 -8.73 19.91
N ARG A 117 -17.55 -7.71 20.51
CA ARG A 117 -18.35 -6.73 19.77
C ARG A 117 -17.45 -5.85 18.91
N ILE A 118 -16.36 -5.32 19.46
CA ILE A 118 -15.39 -4.48 18.72
C ILE A 118 -14.83 -5.24 17.51
N ILE A 119 -14.40 -6.49 17.69
CA ILE A 119 -13.85 -7.32 16.59
C ILE A 119 -14.88 -7.51 15.47
N ARG A 120 -16.16 -7.70 15.81
CA ARG A 120 -17.24 -7.82 14.81
C ARG A 120 -17.46 -6.50 14.07
N THR A 121 -17.47 -5.37 14.78
CA THR A 121 -17.57 -4.04 14.15
C THR A 121 -16.40 -3.81 13.19
N PHE A 122 -15.18 -4.08 13.64
CA PHE A 122 -13.97 -3.93 12.81
C PHE A 122 -14.03 -4.78 11.54
N ARG A 123 -14.53 -6.03 11.63
CA ARG A 123 -14.73 -6.87 10.43
C ARG A 123 -15.74 -6.26 9.46
N GLY A 124 -16.84 -5.70 9.96
CA GLY A 124 -17.82 -5.00 9.13
C GLY A 124 -17.22 -3.80 8.39
N GLU A 125 -16.39 -3.00 9.08
CA GLU A 125 -15.68 -1.87 8.47
C GLU A 125 -14.69 -2.35 7.38
N LEU A 126 -14.01 -3.47 7.59
CA LEU A 126 -13.14 -4.07 6.57
C LEU A 126 -13.91 -4.56 5.34
N GLU A 127 -15.11 -5.13 5.53
CA GLU A 127 -15.97 -5.54 4.42
C GLU A 127 -16.44 -4.35 3.58
N GLU A 128 -16.79 -3.23 4.23
CA GLU A 128 -17.13 -1.98 3.53
C GLU A 128 -15.94 -1.43 2.73
N ILE A 129 -14.74 -1.39 3.34
CA ILE A 129 -13.52 -0.95 2.65
C ILE A 129 -13.21 -1.84 1.45
N ARG A 130 -13.36 -3.16 1.58
CA ARG A 130 -13.19 -4.11 0.48
C ARG A 130 -14.11 -3.74 -0.69
N ASP A 131 -15.40 -3.55 -0.43
CA ASP A 131 -16.38 -3.29 -1.47
C ASP A 131 -16.09 -1.98 -2.22
N LEU A 132 -15.72 -0.92 -1.48
CA LEU A 132 -15.29 0.36 -2.05
C LEU A 132 -14.04 0.22 -2.93
N LEU A 133 -13.07 -0.61 -2.52
CA LEU A 133 -11.86 -0.85 -3.29
C LEU A 133 -12.13 -1.66 -4.56
N GLU A 134 -13.00 -2.67 -4.49
CA GLU A 134 -13.42 -3.46 -5.66
C GLU A 134 -14.16 -2.60 -6.68
N GLU A 135 -15.08 -1.74 -6.23
CA GLU A 135 -15.78 -0.81 -7.13
C GLU A 135 -14.80 0.16 -7.82
N ARG A 136 -13.89 0.76 -7.05
CA ARG A 136 -12.83 1.62 -7.61
C ARG A 136 -11.95 0.86 -8.60
N ASN A 137 -11.58 -0.39 -8.29
CA ASN A 137 -10.75 -1.22 -9.16
C ASN A 137 -11.47 -1.68 -10.43
N HIS A 138 -12.79 -1.76 -10.41
CA HIS A 138 -13.58 -2.13 -11.58
C HIS A 138 -13.45 -1.12 -12.73
N VAL A 139 -13.35 0.17 -12.39
CA VAL A 139 -13.25 1.27 -13.38
C VAL A 139 -11.82 1.73 -13.65
N ALA A 140 -10.84 1.24 -12.88
CA ALA A 140 -9.44 1.63 -13.02
C ALA A 140 -8.73 0.83 -14.13
N MET A 141 -7.91 1.51 -14.93
CA MET A 141 -7.06 0.86 -15.95
C MET A 141 -6.05 -0.12 -15.32
N LEU A 142 -5.52 0.22 -14.14
CA LEU A 142 -4.65 -0.63 -13.36
C LEU A 142 -5.26 -0.79 -11.96
N ARG A 143 -5.54 -2.03 -11.57
CA ARG A 143 -6.12 -2.35 -10.26
C ARG A 143 -5.09 -2.17 -9.17
N TYR A 144 -5.51 -1.63 -8.03
CA TYR A 144 -4.69 -1.52 -6.83
C TYR A 144 -5.31 -2.40 -5.72
N ASN A 145 -4.75 -3.60 -5.55
CA ASN A 145 -5.28 -4.59 -4.61
C ASN A 145 -4.48 -4.69 -3.31
N TYR A 146 -3.39 -3.94 -3.16
CA TYR A 146 -2.41 -4.17 -2.09
C TYR A 146 -2.93 -3.86 -0.69
N LEU A 147 -3.90 -2.97 -0.57
CA LEU A 147 -4.57 -2.65 0.70
C LEU A 147 -5.98 -3.25 0.78
N ASN A 148 -6.32 -4.17 -0.12
CA ASN A 148 -7.60 -4.87 -0.04
C ASN A 148 -7.55 -5.84 1.15
N PRO A 149 -8.53 -5.80 2.08
CA PRO A 149 -8.59 -6.74 3.21
C PRO A 149 -8.59 -8.23 2.82
N LEU A 150 -8.92 -8.58 1.57
CA LEU A 150 -8.78 -9.95 1.03
C LEU A 150 -7.33 -10.37 0.78
N GLU A 151 -6.44 -9.40 0.65
CA GLU A 151 -5.06 -9.58 0.23
C GLU A 151 -4.10 -9.40 1.41
N THR A 152 -4.47 -8.53 2.37
CA THR A 152 -3.68 -8.15 3.55
C THR A 152 -3.69 -9.19 4.67
N GLU A 153 -2.49 -9.60 5.08
CA GLU A 153 -2.30 -10.50 6.21
C GLU A 153 -2.35 -9.77 7.56
N ASN A 154 -2.82 -10.48 8.58
CA ASN A 154 -2.95 -9.98 9.95
C ASN A 154 -1.58 -9.77 10.65
N SER A 155 -0.52 -10.32 10.08
CA SER A 155 0.83 -10.26 10.62
C SER A 155 1.90 -10.46 9.57
N ILE A 156 3.14 -10.36 10.04
CA ILE A 156 4.39 -10.58 9.34
C ILE A 156 4.69 -12.08 9.35
N SER A 157 4.64 -12.74 8.20
CA SER A 157 4.80 -14.21 8.12
C SER A 157 5.90 -14.68 7.17
N ILE A 158 6.48 -13.77 6.39
CA ILE A 158 7.60 -13.98 5.45
C ILE A 158 8.56 -12.78 5.47
#